data_AF-A0A2A7GY97-F1
#
_entry.id   AF-A0A2A7GY97-F1
#
_cell.length_a   1.000
_cell.length_b   1.000
_cell.length_c   1.000
_cell.angle_alpha   90.00
_cell.angle_beta   90.00
_cell.angle_gamma   90.00
#
_symmetry.space_group_name_H-M   'P 1'
#
loop_
_entity.id
_entity.type
_entity.pdbx_description
1 polymer ?
#
loop_
_entity_poly.entity_id
_entity_poly.type
_entity_poly.pdbx_seq_one_letter_code
_entity_poly.pdbx_strand_id
1 'polypeptide(L)'
;MFRKVKSIVIGAICIGVVSGCGTKVSDVALVSDMGDHAVEAKTDVNDSISLVDPRSGTEVKKLNLADLGYFEDENKFKKEVTKIAGEVGKSVDKKMVPSRMASDGTWQEGKPSYELMEKELIDKLMNVGMWDSSYQLPIVEKKPVATPNDASGSGAVIGRYETNLGGSTGGRIENIRLSASNVSGVVLGKGDRFSFNSLIGDTTPDKGYQLGKEIVDGKLVDGYGGGVCQTSSTLFNAADQAGLKMVERTTHSKTVGYVPKGRDATIAYPYLDLVFENTKDVPVKLYMSVEGDKLVAEVRAMK
;
A
#
# COMPACT_ATOMS: atom_id res chain seq x y z
N MET A 1 -27.62 -14.59 21.68
CA MET A 1 -28.28 -14.80 20.38
C MET A 1 -27.18 -15.26 19.43
N PHE A 2 -26.96 -16.57 19.30
CA PHE A 2 -25.84 -17.13 18.53
C PHE A 2 -26.00 -16.81 17.04
N ARG A 3 -24.95 -16.28 16.41
CA ARG A 3 -24.87 -16.10 14.95
C ARG A 3 -25.17 -17.45 14.28
N LYS A 4 -26.12 -17.46 13.33
CA LYS A 4 -26.47 -18.66 12.55
C LYS A 4 -25.28 -19.04 11.66
N VAL A 5 -24.44 -19.93 12.14
CA VAL A 5 -23.49 -20.67 11.29
C VAL A 5 -24.33 -21.52 10.34
N LYS A 6 -24.16 -21.34 9.02
CA LYS A 6 -24.67 -22.31 8.04
C LYS A 6 -23.80 -23.57 8.12
N SER A 7 -24.05 -24.39 9.13
CA SER A 7 -23.50 -25.74 9.20
C SER A 7 -24.42 -26.68 8.43
N ILE A 8 -23.88 -27.41 7.47
CA ILE A 8 -24.53 -28.61 6.94
C ILE A 8 -24.50 -29.63 8.07
N VAL A 9 -25.65 -29.84 8.72
CA VAL A 9 -25.83 -30.83 9.77
C VAL A 9 -26.00 -32.19 9.11
N ILE A 10 -24.97 -33.04 9.18
CA ILE A 10 -25.15 -34.49 9.02
C ILE A 10 -25.71 -34.96 10.37
N GLY A 11 -27.00 -35.27 10.37
CA GLY A 11 -27.77 -35.49 11.60
C GLY A 11 -27.39 -36.77 12.35
N ALA A 12 -27.29 -36.65 13.68
CA ALA A 12 -27.57 -37.74 14.60
C ALA A 12 -28.80 -37.32 15.42
N ILE A 13 -29.84 -38.16 15.40
CA ILE A 13 -31.13 -37.95 16.06
C ILE A 13 -30.94 -38.20 17.56
N CYS A 14 -31.20 -37.19 18.39
CA CYS A 14 -31.39 -37.36 19.83
C CYS A 14 -32.84 -37.04 20.19
N ILE A 15 -33.57 -38.04 20.68
CA ILE A 15 -34.94 -37.93 21.18
C ILE A 15 -34.86 -37.37 22.60
N GLY A 16 -35.39 -36.16 22.83
CA GLY A 16 -35.50 -35.56 24.15
C GLY A 16 -36.93 -35.67 24.69
N VAL A 17 -37.10 -36.26 25.87
CA VAL A 17 -38.31 -36.10 26.68
C VAL A 17 -38.07 -34.93 27.63
N VAL A 18 -38.88 -33.88 27.51
CA VAL A 18 -38.83 -32.69 28.37
C VAL A 18 -39.82 -32.85 29.51
N SER A 19 -39.36 -32.68 30.75
CA SER A 19 -40.24 -32.28 31.84
C SER A 19 -39.50 -31.42 32.88
N GLY A 20 -39.93 -30.16 33.00
CA GLY A 20 -40.01 -29.43 34.28
C GLY A 20 -38.77 -28.73 34.85
N CYS A 21 -38.72 -27.41 34.66
CA CYS A 21 -38.14 -26.32 35.49
C CYS A 21 -36.75 -26.47 36.14
N GLY A 22 -35.79 -25.66 35.67
CA GLY A 22 -34.60 -25.30 36.43
C GLY A 22 -33.54 -24.61 35.57
N THR A 23 -33.16 -23.40 35.97
CA THR A 23 -32.10 -22.58 35.34
C THR A 23 -30.72 -23.23 35.42
N LYS A 24 -30.01 -23.23 34.27
CA LYS A 24 -28.56 -23.37 33.99
C LYS A 24 -28.33 -24.47 32.96
N VAL A 25 -27.90 -24.07 31.75
CA VAL A 25 -27.26 -25.00 30.82
C VAL A 25 -25.76 -24.90 31.07
N SER A 26 -25.29 -25.69 32.03
CA SER A 26 -23.89 -26.10 32.15
C SER A 26 -23.83 -27.56 31.76
N ASP A 27 -22.89 -27.87 30.87
CA ASP A 27 -22.38 -29.20 30.55
C ASP A 27 -23.36 -30.20 29.90
N VAL A 28 -23.20 -30.38 28.59
CA VAL A 28 -23.69 -31.58 27.92
C VAL A 28 -22.65 -32.69 28.14
N ALA A 29 -22.86 -33.50 29.17
CA ALA A 29 -22.08 -34.73 29.38
C ALA A 29 -22.67 -35.85 28.50
N LEU A 30 -21.87 -36.37 27.57
CA LEU A 30 -22.16 -37.67 26.95
C LEU A 30 -21.75 -38.75 27.96
N VAL A 31 -22.74 -39.39 28.57
CA VAL A 31 -22.51 -40.58 29.39
C VAL A 31 -22.67 -41.79 28.48
N SER A 32 -21.55 -42.33 27.97
CA SER A 32 -21.49 -43.72 27.56
C SER A 32 -21.07 -44.54 28.76
N ASP A 33 -21.95 -45.44 29.18
CA ASP A 33 -21.67 -46.49 30.15
C ASP A 33 -20.47 -47.34 29.69
N MET A 34 -19.71 -47.87 30.66
CA MET A 34 -18.47 -48.66 30.57
C MET A 34 -17.15 -47.87 30.56
N GLY A 35 -16.56 -47.75 31.76
CA GLY A 35 -15.10 -47.71 31.94
C GLY A 35 -14.53 -46.39 32.48
N ASP A 36 -14.00 -46.45 33.71
CA ASP A 36 -13.19 -45.42 34.35
C ASP A 36 -12.05 -44.94 33.46
N HIS A 37 -12.30 -43.92 32.64
CA HIS A 37 -11.34 -42.90 32.20
C HIS A 37 -12.17 -41.77 31.57
N ALA A 38 -12.65 -40.85 32.40
CA ALA A 38 -13.12 -39.56 31.92
C ALA A 38 -11.91 -38.80 31.34
N VAL A 39 -11.65 -39.00 30.04
CA VAL A 39 -10.83 -38.07 29.28
C VAL A 39 -11.73 -36.85 29.08
N GLU A 40 -11.56 -35.84 29.94
CA GLU A 40 -12.03 -34.49 29.63
C GLU A 40 -11.33 -34.07 28.33
N ALA A 41 -12.00 -34.28 27.20
CA ALA A 41 -11.69 -33.55 26.00
C ALA A 41 -12.07 -32.10 26.28
N LYS A 42 -11.14 -31.34 26.86
CA LYS A 42 -11.13 -29.89 26.74
C LYS A 42 -11.05 -29.62 25.24
N THR A 43 -12.20 -29.46 24.62
CA THR A 43 -12.27 -28.83 23.30
C THR A 43 -11.81 -27.41 23.55
N ASP A 44 -10.51 -27.16 23.35
CA ASP A 44 -9.96 -25.83 23.25
C ASP A 44 -10.73 -25.15 22.12
N VAL A 45 -11.78 -24.41 22.48
CA VAL A 45 -12.48 -23.55 21.55
C VAL A 45 -11.41 -22.57 21.09
N ASN A 46 -11.05 -22.63 19.81
CA ASN A 46 -10.01 -21.77 19.30
C ASN A 46 -10.60 -20.37 19.17
N ASP A 47 -10.48 -19.59 20.24
CA ASP A 47 -10.91 -18.20 20.30
C ASP A 47 -9.94 -17.27 19.56
N SER A 48 -9.00 -17.83 18.79
CA SER A 48 -7.98 -17.05 18.09
C SER A 48 -7.81 -17.43 16.63
N ILE A 49 -7.58 -16.42 15.78
CA ILE A 49 -7.28 -16.59 14.36
C ILE A 49 -5.96 -15.91 14.03
N SER A 50 -5.05 -16.65 13.39
CA SER A 50 -3.78 -16.13 12.92
C SER A 50 -3.89 -15.64 11.48
N LEU A 51 -3.53 -14.38 11.22
CA LEU A 51 -3.42 -13.82 9.88
C LEU A 51 -1.99 -14.05 9.36
N VAL A 52 -1.85 -14.77 8.25
CA VAL A 52 -0.56 -15.21 7.73
C VAL A 52 -0.31 -14.59 6.36
N ASP A 53 0.90 -14.08 6.15
CA ASP A 53 1.35 -13.61 4.84
C ASP A 53 1.70 -14.81 3.95
N PRO A 54 0.97 -15.06 2.84
CA PRO A 54 1.21 -16.21 1.99
C PRO A 54 2.57 -16.21 1.28
N ARG A 55 3.25 -15.05 1.20
CA ARG A 55 4.54 -14.90 0.50
C ARG A 55 5.71 -15.41 1.34
N SER A 56 5.63 -15.24 2.65
CA SER A 56 6.69 -15.59 3.61
C SER A 56 6.30 -16.71 4.56
N GLY A 57 5.01 -17.03 4.68
CA GLY A 57 4.47 -17.94 5.69
C GLY A 57 4.50 -17.37 7.11
N THR A 58 4.82 -16.09 7.28
CA THR A 58 4.94 -15.47 8.61
C THR A 58 3.59 -15.02 9.14
N GLU A 59 3.34 -15.24 10.42
CA GLU A 59 2.20 -14.65 11.13
C GLU A 59 2.35 -13.12 11.19
N VAL A 60 1.41 -12.40 10.59
CA VAL A 60 1.38 -10.94 10.58
C VAL A 60 0.66 -10.42 11.82
N LYS A 61 -0.43 -11.07 12.22
CA LYS A 61 -1.22 -10.68 13.38
C LYS A 61 -2.04 -11.86 13.90
N LYS A 62 -2.01 -12.09 15.20
CA LYS A 62 -2.94 -13.01 15.89
C LYS A 62 -4.09 -12.21 16.50
N LEU A 63 -5.31 -12.65 16.26
CA LEU A 63 -6.53 -12.00 16.75
C LEU A 63 -7.21 -12.89 17.78
N ASN A 64 -7.69 -12.31 18.88
CA ASN A 64 -8.58 -12.96 19.82
C ASN A 64 -10.02 -12.54 19.50
N LEU A 65 -10.88 -13.48 19.11
CA LEU A 65 -12.24 -13.22 18.65
C LEU A 65 -13.14 -12.65 19.76
N ALA A 66 -12.96 -13.08 21.01
CA ALA A 66 -13.72 -12.58 22.14
C ALA A 66 -13.44 -11.08 22.38
N ASP A 67 -12.17 -10.68 22.34
CA ASP A 67 -11.76 -9.27 22.51
C ASP A 67 -12.36 -8.35 21.44
N LEU A 68 -12.58 -8.89 20.24
CA LEU A 68 -13.20 -8.17 19.13
C LEU A 68 -14.73 -8.08 19.25
N GLY A 69 -15.33 -8.72 20.26
CA GLY A 69 -16.79 -8.73 20.46
C GLY A 69 -17.52 -9.74 19.57
N TYR A 70 -16.84 -10.76 19.04
CA TYR A 70 -17.43 -11.78 18.17
C TYR A 70 -18.66 -12.46 18.77
N PHE A 71 -18.65 -12.72 20.07
CA PHE A 71 -19.74 -13.39 20.80
C PHE A 71 -20.79 -12.42 21.35
N GLU A 72 -20.51 -11.12 21.34
CA GLU A 72 -21.28 -10.10 22.07
C GLU A 72 -22.10 -9.20 21.14
N ASP A 73 -21.43 -8.58 20.16
CA ASP A 73 -21.98 -7.50 19.36
C ASP A 73 -21.39 -7.53 17.94
N GLU A 74 -22.24 -7.87 16.98
CA GLU A 74 -21.88 -7.95 15.56
C GLU A 74 -21.40 -6.60 14.98
N ASN A 75 -21.95 -5.48 15.44
CA ASN A 75 -21.55 -4.16 14.97
C ASN A 75 -20.18 -3.78 15.52
N LYS A 76 -19.93 -4.06 16.80
CA LYS A 76 -18.60 -3.91 17.43
C LYS A 76 -17.57 -4.77 16.69
N PHE A 77 -17.88 -6.04 16.46
CA PHE A 77 -16.99 -6.97 15.74
C PHE A 77 -16.66 -6.48 14.33
N LYS A 78 -17.68 -6.07 13.56
CA LYS A 78 -17.47 -5.52 12.21
C LYS A 78 -16.57 -4.29 12.22
N LYS A 79 -16.75 -3.39 13.18
CA LYS A 79 -15.94 -2.17 13.32
C LYS A 79 -14.47 -2.51 13.59
N GLU A 80 -14.21 -3.41 14.54
CA GLU A 80 -12.84 -3.82 14.89
C GLU A 80 -12.17 -4.60 13.75
N VAL A 81 -12.88 -5.53 13.10
CA VAL A 81 -12.38 -6.25 11.92
C VAL A 81 -12.01 -5.29 10.78
N THR A 82 -12.83 -4.27 10.53
CA THR A 82 -12.54 -3.24 9.51
C THR A 82 -11.27 -2.46 9.87
N LYS A 83 -11.12 -2.07 11.14
CA LYS A 83 -9.92 -1.38 11.62
C LYS A 83 -8.67 -2.27 11.48
N ILE A 84 -8.78 -3.53 11.86
CA ILE A 84 -7.69 -4.52 11.72
C ILE A 84 -7.30 -4.70 10.27
N ALA A 85 -8.26 -4.83 9.36
CA ALA A 85 -7.96 -4.96 7.94
C ALA A 85 -7.14 -3.77 7.42
N GLY A 86 -7.51 -2.54 7.79
CA GLY A 86 -6.72 -1.35 7.44
C GLY A 86 -5.34 -1.27 8.10
N GLU A 87 -5.19 -1.76 9.34
CA GLU A 87 -3.88 -1.85 10.01
C GLU A 87 -2.96 -2.89 9.36
N VAL A 88 -3.52 -4.05 9.01
CA VAL A 88 -2.80 -5.11 8.30
C VAL A 88 -2.44 -4.65 6.89
N GLY A 89 -3.35 -3.98 6.17
CA GLY A 89 -3.07 -3.40 4.85
C GLY A 89 -1.84 -2.51 4.91
N LYS A 90 -1.80 -1.55 5.84
CA LYS A 90 -0.63 -0.66 6.04
C LYS A 90 0.69 -1.39 6.31
N SER A 91 0.67 -2.59 6.89
CA SER A 91 1.89 -3.35 7.19
C SER A 91 2.35 -4.26 6.05
N VAL A 92 1.42 -4.76 5.23
CA VAL A 92 1.74 -5.73 4.16
C VAL A 92 1.79 -5.10 2.77
N ASP A 93 1.12 -3.97 2.58
CA ASP A 93 1.04 -3.25 1.33
C ASP A 93 2.40 -2.68 0.97
N LYS A 94 2.77 -2.84 -0.29
CA LYS A 94 4.00 -2.28 -0.84
C LYS A 94 3.70 -1.69 -2.20
N LYS A 95 4.13 -0.46 -2.42
CA LYS A 95 4.02 0.22 -3.71
C LYS A 95 5.02 -0.37 -4.70
N MET A 96 4.65 -0.33 -5.98
CA MET A 96 5.51 -0.76 -7.09
C MET A 96 6.80 0.07 -7.11
N VAL A 97 7.91 -0.58 -7.46
CA VAL A 97 9.12 0.10 -7.97
C VAL A 97 9.15 -0.19 -9.46
N PRO A 98 8.85 0.78 -10.35
CA PRO A 98 8.84 0.54 -11.78
C PRO A 98 10.20 0.10 -12.33
N SER A 99 10.17 -0.64 -13.43
CA SER A 99 11.37 -0.94 -14.21
C SER A 99 11.91 0.32 -14.87
N ARG A 100 13.22 0.37 -15.14
CA ARG A 100 13.85 1.54 -15.73
C ARG A 100 15.00 1.19 -16.66
N MET A 101 15.25 2.11 -17.59
CA MET A 101 16.50 2.17 -18.34
C MET A 101 17.46 3.12 -17.62
N ALA A 102 18.58 2.60 -17.15
CA ALA A 102 19.62 3.40 -16.51
C ALA A 102 20.37 4.27 -17.53
N SER A 103 21.14 5.24 -17.03
CA SER A 103 21.88 6.19 -17.87
C SER A 103 22.98 5.54 -18.73
N ASP A 104 23.49 4.38 -18.33
CA ASP A 104 24.45 3.59 -19.08
C ASP A 104 23.80 2.65 -20.12
N GLY A 105 22.47 2.70 -20.26
CA GLY A 105 21.71 1.86 -21.17
C GLY A 105 21.40 0.46 -20.62
N THR A 106 21.67 0.20 -19.34
CA THR A 106 21.28 -1.06 -18.70
C THR A 106 19.82 -1.07 -18.29
N TRP A 107 19.13 -2.19 -18.55
CA TRP A 107 17.78 -2.42 -18.04
C TRP A 107 17.84 -2.86 -16.58
N GLN A 108 17.01 -2.23 -15.75
CA GLN A 108 16.85 -2.57 -14.35
C GLN A 108 15.40 -2.99 -14.11
N GLU A 109 15.23 -4.25 -13.75
CA GLU A 109 13.91 -4.81 -13.45
C GLU A 109 13.34 -4.19 -12.16
N GLY A 110 12.05 -3.85 -12.22
CA GLY A 110 11.34 -3.27 -11.09
C GLY A 110 10.96 -4.31 -10.03
N LYS A 111 10.23 -3.86 -9.01
CA LYS A 111 9.68 -4.70 -7.94
C LYS A 111 8.15 -4.62 -7.95
N PRO A 112 7.46 -5.75 -7.74
CA PRO A 112 6.00 -5.77 -7.71
C PRO A 112 5.43 -4.91 -6.59
N SER A 113 4.21 -4.42 -6.81
CA SER A 113 3.35 -3.98 -5.72
C SER A 113 2.61 -5.16 -5.10
N TYR A 114 2.28 -4.99 -3.82
CA TYR A 114 1.41 -5.90 -3.09
C TYR A 114 0.32 -5.09 -2.42
N GLU A 115 -0.92 -5.53 -2.57
CA GLU A 115 -2.11 -4.83 -2.06
C GLU A 115 -3.03 -5.83 -1.39
N LEU A 116 -3.36 -5.59 -0.12
CA LEU A 116 -4.33 -6.38 0.62
C LEU A 116 -5.74 -6.09 0.11
N MET A 117 -6.46 -7.14 -0.24
CA MET A 117 -7.89 -7.06 -0.53
C MET A 117 -8.66 -6.93 0.79
N GLU A 118 -8.66 -5.74 1.38
CA GLU A 118 -9.25 -5.48 2.71
C GLU A 118 -10.69 -5.98 2.80
N LYS A 119 -11.49 -5.74 1.76
CA LYS A 119 -12.87 -6.22 1.70
C LYS A 119 -12.96 -7.74 1.80
N GLU A 120 -12.12 -8.47 1.08
CA GLU A 120 -12.09 -9.94 1.13
C GLU A 120 -11.63 -10.43 2.51
N LEU A 121 -10.64 -9.76 3.12
CA LEU A 121 -10.22 -10.09 4.48
C LEU A 121 -11.34 -9.86 5.50
N ILE A 122 -12.05 -8.73 5.39
CA ILE A 122 -13.21 -8.42 6.23
C ILE A 122 -14.29 -9.49 6.04
N ASP A 123 -14.63 -9.83 4.80
CA ASP A 123 -15.64 -10.85 4.50
C ASP A 123 -15.24 -12.23 5.07
N LYS A 124 -13.96 -12.62 4.99
CA LYS A 124 -13.43 -13.85 5.63
C LYS A 124 -13.58 -13.80 7.15
N LEU A 125 -13.12 -12.73 7.78
CA LEU A 125 -13.18 -12.55 9.24
C LEU A 125 -14.61 -12.46 9.76
N MET A 126 -15.52 -11.86 9.00
CA MET A 126 -16.94 -11.77 9.37
C MET A 126 -17.64 -13.14 9.38
N ASN A 127 -17.14 -14.09 8.60
CA ASN A 127 -17.63 -15.46 8.48
C ASN A 127 -16.70 -16.48 9.19
N VAL A 128 -15.87 -16.03 10.13
CA VAL A 128 -14.95 -16.91 10.84
C VAL A 128 -15.68 -18.02 11.58
N GLY A 129 -15.27 -19.26 11.33
CA GLY A 129 -15.79 -20.45 11.97
C GLY A 129 -15.07 -20.74 13.29
N MET A 130 -15.75 -21.46 14.19
CA MET A 130 -15.20 -21.86 15.50
C MET A 130 -13.97 -22.79 15.41
N TRP A 131 -13.74 -23.37 14.23
CA TRP A 131 -12.64 -24.29 13.97
C TRP A 131 -11.53 -23.67 13.11
N ASP A 132 -11.69 -22.42 12.69
CA ASP A 132 -10.67 -21.74 11.90
C ASP A 132 -9.50 -21.35 12.81
N SER A 133 -8.28 -21.65 12.36
CA SER A 133 -7.06 -21.38 13.12
C SER A 133 -6.13 -20.38 12.45
N SER A 134 -6.19 -20.30 11.12
CA SER A 134 -5.46 -19.28 10.38
C SER A 134 -6.14 -18.91 9.07
N TYR A 135 -5.91 -17.68 8.62
CA TYR A 135 -6.24 -17.22 7.30
C TYR A 135 -5.02 -16.69 6.57
N GLN A 136 -4.86 -17.13 5.34
CA GLN A 136 -3.94 -16.52 4.40
C GLN A 136 -4.50 -15.16 3.98
N LEU A 137 -3.69 -14.12 4.10
CA LEU A 137 -4.06 -12.77 3.70
C LEU A 137 -4.34 -12.74 2.19
N PRO A 138 -5.49 -12.18 1.76
CA PRO A 138 -5.79 -12.05 0.34
C PRO A 138 -4.98 -10.88 -0.26
N ILE A 139 -3.74 -11.16 -0.64
CA ILE A 139 -2.81 -10.17 -1.18
C ILE A 139 -2.72 -10.34 -2.70
N VAL A 140 -2.94 -9.24 -3.43
CA VAL A 140 -2.75 -9.18 -4.88
C VAL A 140 -1.35 -8.68 -5.19
N GLU A 141 -0.59 -9.48 -5.95
CA GLU A 141 0.69 -9.08 -6.52
C GLU A 141 0.48 -8.48 -7.93
N LYS A 142 1.07 -7.32 -8.20
CA LYS A 142 1.10 -6.71 -9.55
C LYS A 142 2.55 -6.39 -9.91
N LYS A 143 3.10 -7.10 -10.90
CA LYS A 143 4.45 -6.88 -11.41
C LYS A 143 4.48 -5.74 -12.41
N PRO A 144 5.57 -4.95 -12.49
CA PRO A 144 5.80 -4.07 -13.62
C PRO A 144 5.70 -4.86 -14.92
N VAL A 145 4.98 -4.32 -15.91
CA VAL A 145 4.78 -5.00 -17.21
C VAL A 145 5.68 -4.44 -18.31
N ALA A 146 6.34 -3.30 -18.07
CA ALA A 146 7.33 -2.75 -18.98
C ALA A 146 8.50 -3.71 -19.21
N THR A 147 9.02 -3.73 -20.43
CA THR A 147 10.13 -4.56 -20.89
C THR A 147 11.27 -3.71 -21.44
N PRO A 148 12.48 -4.26 -21.64
CA PRO A 148 13.58 -3.52 -22.26
C PRO A 148 13.25 -2.94 -23.63
N ASN A 149 12.43 -3.64 -24.43
CA ASN A 149 12.04 -3.19 -25.77
C ASN A 149 11.20 -1.91 -25.70
N ASP A 150 10.34 -1.79 -24.70
CA ASP A 150 9.49 -0.61 -24.47
C ASP A 150 10.30 0.65 -24.14
N ALA A 151 11.57 0.50 -23.76
CA ALA A 151 12.46 1.60 -23.43
C ALA A 151 13.29 2.11 -24.63
N SER A 152 13.19 1.42 -25.77
CA SER A 152 14.00 1.65 -26.97
C SER A 152 13.54 2.90 -27.75
N GLY A 153 14.51 3.65 -28.27
CA GLY A 153 14.25 4.86 -29.05
C GLY A 153 13.93 6.09 -28.20
N SER A 154 13.54 7.18 -28.88
CA SER A 154 13.34 8.49 -28.25
C SER A 154 11.93 8.75 -27.72
N GLY A 155 10.93 8.01 -28.22
CA GLY A 155 9.51 8.24 -27.95
C GLY A 155 8.99 9.59 -28.48
N ALA A 156 7.68 9.82 -28.33
CA ALA A 156 7.04 11.10 -28.60
C ALA A 156 6.69 11.81 -27.29
N VAL A 157 7.08 13.09 -27.15
CA VAL A 157 6.73 13.88 -25.95
C VAL A 157 5.21 14.11 -25.93
N ILE A 158 4.55 13.62 -24.89
CA ILE A 158 3.10 13.76 -24.68
C ILE A 158 2.76 14.61 -23.45
N GLY A 159 3.75 14.94 -22.62
CA GLY A 159 3.64 15.93 -21.56
C GLY A 159 5.01 16.51 -21.25
N ARG A 160 5.08 17.82 -20.99
CA ARG A 160 6.33 18.51 -20.68
C ARG A 160 6.07 19.68 -19.75
N TYR A 161 6.78 19.72 -18.64
CA TYR A 161 6.69 20.83 -17.70
C TYR A 161 8.07 21.23 -17.19
N GLU A 162 8.24 22.50 -16.88
CA GLU A 162 9.48 23.04 -16.35
C GLU A 162 9.21 23.99 -15.19
N THR A 163 10.10 23.99 -14.20
CA THR A 163 10.08 24.95 -13.09
C THR A 163 11.43 25.66 -12.98
N ASN A 164 11.40 26.92 -12.54
CA ASN A 164 12.60 27.74 -12.41
C ASN A 164 13.35 27.40 -11.10
N LEU A 165 14.68 27.29 -11.19
CA LEU A 165 15.62 27.03 -10.10
C LEU A 165 16.42 28.27 -9.69
N GLY A 166 16.19 29.41 -10.35
CA GLY A 166 16.78 30.70 -10.02
C GLY A 166 16.65 31.04 -8.54
N GLY A 167 17.76 31.49 -7.96
CA GLY A 167 17.85 31.75 -6.51
C GLY A 167 18.04 30.49 -5.65
N SER A 168 18.00 29.29 -6.21
CA SER A 168 18.42 28.07 -5.50
C SER A 168 19.95 28.04 -5.40
N THR A 169 20.46 27.50 -4.30
CA THR A 169 21.91 27.45 -4.05
C THR A 169 22.32 26.10 -3.47
N GLY A 170 23.59 25.73 -3.71
CA GLY A 170 24.27 24.61 -3.07
C GLY A 170 23.44 23.32 -3.02
N GLY A 171 23.29 22.77 -1.80
CA GLY A 171 22.66 21.48 -1.56
C GLY A 171 21.22 21.34 -2.07
N ARG A 172 20.45 22.42 -2.16
CA ARG A 172 19.10 22.37 -2.73
C ARG A 172 19.12 21.93 -4.19
N ILE A 173 20.05 22.45 -4.99
CA ILE A 173 20.15 22.09 -6.41
C ILE A 173 20.62 20.64 -6.54
N GLU A 174 21.58 20.21 -5.72
CA GLU A 174 22.04 18.81 -5.75
C GLU A 174 20.94 17.82 -5.37
N ASN A 175 20.10 18.15 -4.39
CA ASN A 175 18.92 17.34 -4.04
C ASN A 175 17.93 17.24 -5.21
N ILE A 176 17.71 18.34 -5.94
CA ILE A 176 16.84 18.36 -7.11
C ILE A 176 17.44 17.52 -8.25
N ARG A 177 18.74 17.64 -8.52
CA ARG A 177 19.43 16.81 -9.52
C ARG A 177 19.37 15.33 -9.17
N LEU A 178 19.61 14.98 -7.91
CA LEU A 178 19.58 13.61 -7.43
C LEU A 178 18.17 13.01 -7.51
N SER A 179 17.15 13.74 -7.06
CA SER A 179 15.77 13.26 -7.18
C SER A 179 15.31 13.17 -8.64
N ALA A 180 15.70 14.10 -9.51
CA ALA A 180 15.41 14.05 -10.94
C ALA A 180 16.08 12.85 -11.63
N SER A 181 17.36 12.56 -11.32
CA SER A 181 18.07 11.42 -11.89
C SER A 181 17.51 10.07 -11.44
N ASN A 182 16.94 9.99 -10.24
CA ASN A 182 16.23 8.80 -9.77
C ASN A 182 14.93 8.54 -10.55
N VAL A 183 14.23 9.59 -11.00
CA VAL A 183 13.01 9.47 -11.82
C VAL A 183 13.35 9.20 -13.29
N SER A 184 14.38 9.84 -13.81
CA SER A 184 14.71 9.78 -15.24
C SER A 184 15.06 8.35 -15.68
N GLY A 185 14.42 7.89 -16.75
CA GLY A 185 14.60 6.54 -17.30
C GLY A 185 13.58 5.51 -16.81
N VAL A 186 12.70 5.84 -15.86
CA VAL A 186 11.57 4.99 -15.48
C VAL A 186 10.65 4.73 -16.67
N VAL A 187 10.23 3.47 -16.84
CA VAL A 187 9.30 3.04 -17.87
C VAL A 187 8.07 2.42 -17.21
N LEU A 188 6.88 2.87 -17.64
CA LEU A 188 5.61 2.39 -17.14
C LEU A 188 4.84 1.75 -18.29
N GLY A 189 4.59 0.45 -18.22
CA GLY A 189 3.65 -0.23 -19.09
C GLY A 189 2.20 0.07 -18.71
N LYS A 190 1.25 -0.51 -19.44
CA LYS A 190 -0.19 -0.31 -19.15
C LYS A 190 -0.54 -0.90 -17.78
N GLY A 191 -1.12 -0.07 -16.92
CA GLY A 191 -1.50 -0.41 -15.55
C GLY A 191 -0.37 -0.27 -14.52
N ASP A 192 0.88 -0.01 -14.96
CA ASP A 192 1.98 0.23 -14.03
C ASP A 192 1.77 1.56 -13.28
N ARG A 193 2.11 1.53 -11.99
CA ARG A 193 2.02 2.70 -11.11
C ARG A 193 3.41 3.21 -10.78
N PHE A 194 3.57 4.50 -10.95
CA PHE A 194 4.70 5.25 -10.40
C PHE A 194 4.38 5.67 -8.96
N SER A 195 5.37 5.55 -8.08
CA SER A 195 5.36 6.06 -6.71
C SER A 195 6.67 6.80 -6.50
N PHE A 196 6.60 8.10 -6.17
CA PHE A 196 7.79 8.91 -5.99
C PHE A 196 8.60 8.42 -4.80
N ASN A 197 7.93 8.16 -3.67
CA ASN A 197 8.55 7.64 -2.45
C ASN A 197 9.14 6.23 -2.65
N SER A 198 8.57 5.38 -3.52
CA SER A 198 9.14 4.06 -3.81
C SER A 198 10.51 4.13 -4.48
N LEU A 199 10.79 5.21 -5.22
CA LEU A 199 12.07 5.38 -5.92
C LEU A 199 13.13 6.02 -5.04
N ILE A 200 12.80 7.11 -4.35
CA ILE A 200 13.79 7.87 -3.59
C ILE A 200 13.86 7.48 -2.11
N GLY A 201 12.76 6.97 -1.55
CA GLY A 201 12.59 6.76 -0.12
C GLY A 201 12.78 8.03 0.71
N ASP A 202 13.20 7.85 1.97
CA ASP A 202 13.57 8.96 2.86
C ASP A 202 14.78 9.75 2.32
N THR A 203 14.82 11.06 2.54
CA THR A 203 15.86 11.97 2.04
C THR A 203 16.98 12.14 3.06
N THR A 204 17.90 11.17 3.11
CA THR A 204 18.94 11.10 4.14
C THR A 204 20.36 11.40 3.60
N PRO A 205 21.32 11.76 4.47
CA PRO A 205 22.69 12.09 4.06
C PRO A 205 23.44 10.93 3.40
N ASP A 206 23.22 9.70 3.89
CA ASP A 206 23.82 8.47 3.37
C ASP A 206 23.38 8.16 1.93
N LYS A 207 22.21 8.66 1.51
CA LYS A 207 21.73 8.60 0.13
C LYS A 207 22.23 9.77 -0.73
N GLY A 208 23.09 10.63 -0.19
CA GLY A 208 23.66 11.79 -0.89
C GLY A 208 22.81 13.05 -0.85
N TYR A 209 21.69 13.07 -0.10
CA TYR A 209 20.94 14.30 0.10
C TYR A 209 21.71 15.25 1.01
N GLN A 210 21.66 16.53 0.67
CA GLN A 210 22.34 17.61 1.37
C GLN A 210 21.32 18.50 2.08
N LEU A 211 21.78 19.29 3.06
CA LEU A 211 20.94 20.32 3.66
C LEU A 211 20.55 21.35 2.60
N GLY A 212 19.26 21.61 2.50
CA GLY A 212 18.67 22.62 1.65
C GLY A 212 17.43 23.21 2.29
N LYS A 213 17.02 24.38 1.82
CA LYS A 213 15.79 25.01 2.31
C LYS A 213 14.56 24.20 1.89
N GLU A 214 13.75 23.84 2.88
CA GLU A 214 12.45 23.19 2.72
C GLU A 214 11.37 23.91 3.53
N ILE A 215 10.11 23.57 3.28
CA ILE A 215 8.96 24.18 3.95
C ILE A 215 8.33 23.15 4.88
N VAL A 216 8.46 23.36 6.19
CA VAL A 216 7.84 22.53 7.25
C VAL A 216 6.91 23.41 8.06
N ASP A 217 5.64 23.00 8.20
CA ASP A 217 4.57 23.79 8.84
C ASP A 217 4.50 25.24 8.35
N GLY A 218 4.86 25.42 7.07
CA GLY A 218 4.87 26.70 6.42
C GLY A 218 5.97 27.67 6.84
N LYS A 219 7.06 27.17 7.45
CA LYS A 219 8.29 27.91 7.71
C LYS A 219 9.43 27.35 6.84
N LEU A 220 10.33 28.22 6.39
CA LEU A 220 11.56 27.79 5.73
C LEU A 220 12.56 27.30 6.78
N VAL A 221 12.91 26.02 6.71
CA VAL A 221 13.90 25.38 7.58
C VAL A 221 14.94 24.68 6.72
N ASP A 222 16.10 24.36 7.30
CA ASP A 222 17.09 23.50 6.65
C ASP A 222 16.76 22.04 6.94
N GLY A 223 16.66 21.24 5.88
CA GLY A 223 16.43 19.80 5.96
C GLY A 223 17.13 19.07 4.83
N TYR A 224 17.39 17.78 5.04
CA TYR A 224 17.96 16.93 4.01
C TYR A 224 16.89 16.64 2.95
N GLY A 225 17.21 16.90 1.68
CA GLY A 225 16.23 16.78 0.60
C GLY A 225 15.44 18.05 0.32
N GLY A 226 15.82 19.20 0.90
CA GLY A 226 15.25 20.48 0.52
C GLY A 226 15.31 20.68 -1.01
N GLY A 227 14.15 20.93 -1.62
CA GLY A 227 13.98 21.02 -3.08
C GLY A 227 13.25 19.83 -3.73
N VAL A 228 13.16 18.66 -3.09
CA VAL A 228 12.56 17.46 -3.72
C VAL A 228 11.06 17.63 -4.02
N CYS A 229 10.30 18.38 -3.21
CA CYS A 229 8.91 18.71 -3.53
C CYS A 229 8.75 19.51 -4.85
N GLN A 230 9.78 20.23 -5.28
CA GLN A 230 9.79 20.87 -6.60
C GLN A 230 9.96 19.84 -7.72
N THR A 231 10.78 18.80 -7.50
CA THR A 231 10.92 17.66 -8.40
C THR A 231 9.60 16.94 -8.59
N SER A 232 8.92 16.55 -7.50
CA SER A 232 7.61 15.89 -7.56
C SER A 232 6.56 16.78 -8.22
N SER A 233 6.52 18.09 -7.90
CA SER A 233 5.57 19.02 -8.51
C SER A 233 5.81 19.19 -10.02
N THR A 234 7.08 19.27 -10.45
CA THR A 234 7.42 19.37 -11.88
C THR A 234 7.00 18.11 -12.62
N LEU A 235 7.30 16.93 -12.07
CA LEU A 235 6.88 15.65 -12.63
C LEU A 235 5.36 15.52 -12.70
N PHE A 236 4.65 15.88 -11.62
CA PHE A 236 3.19 15.85 -11.56
C PHE A 236 2.57 16.61 -12.73
N ASN A 237 3.04 17.83 -13.00
CA ASN A 237 2.49 18.64 -14.09
C ASN A 237 2.72 18.02 -15.47
N ALA A 238 3.89 17.42 -15.71
CA ALA A 238 4.16 16.72 -16.96
C ALA A 238 3.30 15.44 -17.11
N ALA A 239 3.12 14.69 -16.02
CA ALA A 239 2.27 13.49 -15.98
C ALA A 239 0.78 13.80 -16.18
N ASP A 240 0.30 14.88 -15.57
CA ASP A 240 -1.07 15.38 -15.72
C ASP A 240 -1.32 15.87 -17.16
N GLN A 241 -0.39 16.63 -17.76
CA GLN A 241 -0.47 17.03 -19.16
C GLN A 241 -0.47 15.83 -20.11
N ALA A 242 0.30 14.79 -19.80
CA ALA A 242 0.30 13.53 -20.53
C ALA A 242 -1.00 12.72 -20.35
N GLY A 243 -1.89 13.12 -19.45
CA GLY A 243 -3.14 12.41 -19.17
C GLY A 243 -2.90 11.06 -18.49
N LEU A 244 -1.89 10.96 -17.62
CA LEU A 244 -1.72 9.82 -16.72
C LEU A 244 -2.71 9.95 -15.55
N LYS A 245 -3.19 8.83 -15.01
CA LYS A 245 -4.22 8.86 -13.97
C LYS A 245 -3.56 9.13 -12.62
N MET A 246 -3.87 10.27 -12.00
CA MET A 246 -3.43 10.55 -10.63
C MET A 246 -4.14 9.62 -9.65
N VAL A 247 -3.37 8.91 -8.82
CA VAL A 247 -3.86 7.96 -7.79
C VAL A 247 -3.73 8.59 -6.41
N GLU A 248 -2.59 9.20 -6.11
CA GLU A 248 -2.35 9.95 -4.87
C GLU A 248 -1.66 11.27 -5.20
N ARG A 249 -2.21 12.35 -4.67
CA ARG A 249 -1.59 13.68 -4.74
C ARG A 249 -2.11 14.54 -3.61
N THR A 250 -1.19 15.15 -2.87
CA THR A 250 -1.51 16.16 -1.86
C THR A 250 -0.85 17.48 -2.24
N THR A 251 -1.53 18.59 -1.99
CA THR A 251 -0.97 19.94 -2.14
C THR A 251 -0.49 20.47 -0.79
N HIS A 252 0.49 21.35 -0.80
CA HIS A 252 0.96 22.06 0.38
C HIS A 252 -0.18 22.90 0.97
N SER A 253 -0.17 23.07 2.28
CA SER A 253 -1.09 23.98 2.98
C SER A 253 -0.84 25.46 2.64
N LYS A 254 0.37 25.78 2.17
CA LYS A 254 0.78 27.13 1.72
C LYS A 254 1.20 27.10 0.25
N THR A 255 1.05 28.24 -0.42
CA THR A 255 1.51 28.41 -1.80
C THR A 255 3.02 28.27 -1.90
N VAL A 256 3.47 27.49 -2.87
CA VAL A 256 4.88 27.34 -3.22
C VAL A 256 5.23 28.27 -4.38
N GLY A 257 6.46 28.80 -4.40
CA GLY A 257 6.88 29.82 -5.38
C GLY A 257 7.24 29.28 -6.77
N TYR A 258 7.28 27.96 -6.97
CA TYR A 258 7.78 27.33 -8.20
C TYR A 258 6.68 26.76 -9.11
N VAL A 259 5.41 26.73 -8.69
CA VAL A 259 4.25 26.33 -9.51
C VAL A 259 3.01 27.14 -9.12
N PRO A 260 2.01 27.30 -10.02
CA PRO A 260 0.73 27.93 -9.67
C PRO A 260 0.00 27.23 -8.52
N LYS A 261 -0.91 27.94 -7.85
CA LYS A 261 -1.73 27.38 -6.77
C LYS A 261 -2.49 26.14 -7.25
N GLY A 262 -2.38 25.06 -6.48
CA GLY A 262 -3.04 23.78 -6.79
C GLY A 262 -2.31 22.94 -7.84
N ARG A 263 -1.16 23.39 -8.35
CA ARG A 263 -0.32 22.66 -9.30
C ARG A 263 0.92 22.04 -8.66
N ASP A 264 0.95 21.96 -7.34
CA ASP A 264 2.00 21.30 -6.58
C ASP A 264 1.62 19.86 -6.21
N ALA A 265 2.65 19.08 -5.87
CA ALA A 265 2.55 17.72 -5.36
C ALA A 265 3.54 17.55 -4.20
N THR A 266 3.05 17.68 -2.97
CA THR A 266 3.82 17.50 -1.74
C THR A 266 4.15 16.02 -1.53
N ILE A 267 5.38 15.76 -1.11
CA ILE A 267 5.80 14.46 -0.61
C ILE A 267 6.32 14.60 0.81
N ALA A 268 6.17 13.56 1.61
CA ALA A 268 6.70 13.46 2.96
C ALA A 268 6.82 11.97 3.27
N TYR A 269 8.02 11.40 3.18
CA TYR A 269 8.20 9.96 3.35
C TYR A 269 7.86 9.52 4.79
N PRO A 270 7.15 8.40 5.00
CA PRO A 270 6.43 7.58 4.01
C PRO A 270 4.95 7.98 3.80
N TYR A 271 4.49 9.10 4.40
CA TYR A 271 3.08 9.48 4.56
C TYR A 271 2.41 10.16 3.36
N LEU A 272 3.09 11.10 2.70
CA LEU A 272 2.57 11.81 1.52
C LEU A 272 3.41 11.43 0.31
N ASP A 273 2.75 11.15 -0.80
CA ASP A 273 3.39 10.65 -2.02
C ASP A 273 2.72 11.24 -3.27
N LEU A 274 3.44 11.17 -4.38
CA LEU A 274 2.90 11.36 -5.72
C LEU A 274 2.82 9.99 -6.39
N VAL A 275 1.59 9.50 -6.57
CA VAL A 275 1.32 8.23 -7.24
C VAL A 275 0.46 8.46 -8.47
N PHE A 276 0.88 7.94 -9.61
CA PHE A 276 0.08 7.95 -10.84
C PHE A 276 0.21 6.64 -11.61
N GLU A 277 -0.80 6.33 -12.42
CA GLU A 277 -0.93 5.09 -13.18
C GLU A 277 -0.90 5.39 -14.68
N ASN A 278 -0.13 4.61 -15.44
CA ASN A 278 -0.21 4.64 -16.89
C ASN A 278 -1.44 3.85 -17.36
N THR A 279 -2.52 4.56 -17.71
CA THR A 279 -3.75 3.96 -18.22
C THR A 279 -3.79 3.83 -19.75
N LYS A 280 -2.71 4.25 -20.43
CA LYS A 280 -2.62 4.22 -21.90
C LYS A 280 -2.29 2.82 -22.40
N ASP A 281 -2.59 2.59 -23.68
CA ASP A 281 -2.25 1.34 -24.38
C ASP A 281 -0.80 1.25 -24.85
N VAL A 282 0.00 2.29 -24.61
CA VAL A 282 1.43 2.33 -24.93
C VAL A 282 2.26 2.55 -23.66
N PRO A 283 3.49 2.01 -23.60
CA PRO A 283 4.40 2.33 -22.52
C PRO A 283 4.75 3.81 -22.52
N VAL A 284 5.02 4.35 -21.34
CA VAL A 284 5.53 5.72 -21.19
C VAL A 284 6.87 5.73 -20.46
N LYS A 285 7.80 6.55 -20.94
CA LYS A 285 9.09 6.79 -20.30
C LYS A 285 9.12 8.16 -19.68
N LEU A 286 9.59 8.23 -18.43
CA LEU A 286 9.79 9.48 -17.70
C LEU A 286 11.20 9.98 -17.96
N TYR A 287 11.33 11.26 -18.29
CA TYR A 287 12.62 11.92 -18.40
C TYR A 287 12.62 13.15 -17.50
N MET A 288 13.68 13.29 -16.71
CA MET A 288 13.90 14.48 -15.90
C MET A 288 15.36 14.91 -15.96
N SER A 289 15.58 16.20 -16.05
CA SER A 289 16.91 16.83 -16.17
C SER A 289 16.91 18.22 -15.53
N VAL A 290 18.08 18.65 -15.09
CA VAL A 290 18.32 20.06 -14.77
C VAL A 290 19.08 20.68 -15.95
N GLU A 291 18.48 21.67 -16.59
CA GLU A 291 18.98 22.35 -17.79
C GLU A 291 19.13 23.84 -17.48
N GLY A 292 20.38 24.29 -17.28
CA GLY A 292 20.66 25.66 -16.83
C GLY A 292 20.00 25.94 -15.48
N ASP A 293 19.10 26.92 -15.45
CA ASP A 293 18.31 27.32 -14.28
C ASP A 293 16.91 26.68 -14.25
N LYS A 294 16.67 25.61 -15.01
CA LYS A 294 15.37 24.94 -15.09
C LYS A 294 15.46 23.47 -14.68
N LEU A 295 14.45 23.02 -13.95
CA LEU A 295 14.14 21.60 -13.82
C LEU A 295 13.09 21.25 -14.87
N VAL A 296 13.39 20.30 -15.75
CA VAL A 296 12.53 19.87 -16.85
C VAL A 296 12.05 18.46 -16.59
N ALA A 297 10.75 18.21 -16.79
CA ALA A 297 10.15 16.89 -16.80
C ALA A 297 9.44 16.66 -18.13
N GLU A 298 9.65 15.47 -18.71
CA GLU A 298 8.94 15.01 -19.89
C GLU A 298 8.37 13.61 -19.66
N VAL A 299 7.18 13.39 -20.21
CA VAL A 299 6.58 12.07 -20.36
C VAL A 299 6.54 11.75 -21.84
N ARG A 300 7.16 10.65 -22.23
CA ARG A 300 7.27 10.24 -23.62
C ARG A 300 6.51 8.94 -23.86
N ALA A 301 5.62 8.92 -24.85
CA ALA A 301 4.99 7.70 -25.35
C ALA A 301 6.02 6.91 -26.17
N MET A 302 6.19 5.64 -25.82
CA MET A 302 7.12 4.73 -26.48
C MET A 302 6.40 3.93 -27.57
N LYS A 303 7.17 3.39 -28.52
CA LYS A 303 6.66 2.63 -29.68
C LYS A 303 6.95 1.15 -29.52
#